data_AF-A0A0E3P6F7-F1
#
_entry.id   AF-A0A0E3P6F7-F1
#
_cell.length_a   1.000
_cell.length_b   1.000
_cell.length_c   1.000
_cell.angle_alpha   90.00
_cell.angle_beta   90.00
_cell.angle_gamma   90.00
#
_symmetry.space_group_name_H-M   'P 1'
#
loop_
_entity.id
_entity.type
_entity.pdbx_description
1 polymer ?
#
loop_
_entity_poly.entity_id
_entity_poly.type
_entity_poly.pdbx_seq_one_letter_code
_entity_poly.pdbx_strand_id
1 'polypeptide(L)' 'MDVKMRDIVRVVPYDPEWKAEFLKIKSMISDCVGDLIIGVEHVGSTAVEGLASKPIIDIDVVNRLFYVISQ' A
#
# COMPACT_ATOMS: atom_id res chain seq x y z
N MET A 1 3.57 35.31 -5.22
CA MET A 1 3.90 34.39 -4.12
C MET A 1 2.86 33.29 -4.16
N ASP A 2 3.15 32.21 -4.89
CA ASP A 2 2.23 31.07 -5.01
C ASP A 2 2.31 30.25 -3.73
N VAL A 3 1.43 30.55 -2.77
CA VAL A 3 1.16 29.65 -1.66
C VAL A 3 0.46 28.44 -2.27
N LYS A 4 1.22 27.37 -2.53
CA LYS A 4 0.70 26.06 -2.90
C LYS A 4 -0.33 25.66 -1.83
N MET A 5 -1.62 25.71 -2.18
CA MET A 5 -2.71 25.29 -1.31
C MET A 5 -2.40 23.84 -0.90
N ARG A 6 -2.20 23.57 0.39
CA ARG A 6 -1.96 22.20 0.86
C ARG A 6 -3.26 21.44 0.66
N ASP A 7 -3.21 20.33 -0.08
CA ASP A 7 -4.35 19.44 -0.23
C ASP A 7 -4.88 19.07 1.17
N ILE A 8 -6.18 19.26 1.39
CA ILE A 8 -6.81 18.93 2.67
C ILE A 8 -6.75 17.41 2.82
N VAL A 9 -5.94 16.95 3.77
CA VAL A 9 -5.81 15.54 4.11
C VAL A 9 -7.01 15.13 4.96
N ARG A 10 -7.87 14.26 4.43
CA ARG A 10 -9.00 13.68 5.17
C ARG A 10 -8.58 12.37 5.85
N VAL A 11 -8.74 12.32 7.16
CA VAL A 11 -8.66 11.09 7.97
C VAL A 11 -10.08 10.60 8.23
N VAL A 12 -10.29 9.29 8.10
CA VAL A 12 -11.59 8.63 8.31
C VAL A 12 -11.45 7.52 9.35
N PRO A 13 -12.54 7.12 10.03
CA PRO A 13 -12.55 5.92 10.88
C PRO A 13 -12.08 4.69 10.10
N TYR A 14 -11.61 3.67 10.83
CA TYR A 14 -11.23 2.40 10.23
C TYR A 14 -12.37 1.83 9.38
N ASP A 15 -12.02 1.39 8.17
CA ASP A 15 -12.93 0.74 7.24
C ASP A 15 -12.50 -0.73 7.02
N PRO A 16 -13.32 -1.73 7.36
CA PRO A 16 -12.98 -3.13 7.14
C PRO A 16 -12.76 -3.48 5.67
N GLU A 17 -13.28 -2.69 4.73
CA GLU A 17 -13.05 -2.88 3.29
C GLU A 17 -11.59 -2.69 2.91
N TRP A 18 -10.77 -2.00 3.72
CA TRP A 18 -9.33 -1.86 3.46
C TRP A 18 -8.62 -3.22 3.41
N LYS A 19 -9.09 -4.19 4.21
CA LYS A 19 -8.58 -5.56 4.18
C LYS A 19 -8.95 -6.28 2.88
N ALA A 20 -10.18 -6.08 2.40
CA ALA A 20 -10.67 -6.68 1.15
C ALA A 20 -9.93 -6.08 -0.07
N GLU A 21 -9.76 -4.76 -0.09
CA GLU A 21 -9.01 -4.07 -1.15
C GLU A 21 -7.54 -4.49 -1.18
N PHE A 22 -6.89 -4.61 -0.01
CA PHE A 22 -5.55 -5.18 0.06
C PHE A 22 -5.47 -6.59 -0.56
N LEU A 23 -6.38 -7.50 -0.19
CA LEU A 23 -6.37 -8.87 -0.71
C LEU A 23 -6.56 -8.91 -2.24
N LYS A 24 -7.42 -8.03 -2.78
CA LYS A 24 -7.61 -7.88 -4.22
C LYS A 24 -6.33 -7.40 -4.90
N ILE A 25 -5.67 -6.37 -4.36
CA ILE A 25 -4.43 -5.85 -4.93
C ILE A 25 -3.30 -6.88 -4.81
N LYS A 26 -3.22 -7.60 -3.69
CA LYS A 26 -2.28 -8.70 -3.50
C LYS A 26 -2.45 -9.78 -4.57
N SER A 27 -3.68 -10.21 -4.86
CA SER A 27 -3.94 -11.17 -5.94
C SER A 27 -3.45 -10.65 -7.28
N MET A 28 -3.79 -9.40 -7.64
CA MET A 28 -3.35 -8.80 -8.91
C MET A 28 -1.82 -8.74 -9.03
N ILE A 29 -1.12 -8.33 -7.96
CA ILE A 29 0.34 -8.29 -7.92
C ILE A 29 0.92 -9.70 -8.07
N SER A 30 0.41 -10.68 -7.33
CA SER A 30 0.85 -12.08 -7.43
C SER A 30 0.65 -12.66 -8.82
N ASP A 31 -0.48 -12.38 -9.47
CA ASP A 31 -0.78 -12.86 -10.82
C ASP A 31 0.12 -12.22 -11.89
N CYS A 32 0.51 -10.95 -11.71
CA CYS A 32 1.35 -10.24 -12.69
C CYS A 32 2.83 -10.59 -12.59
N VAL A 33 3.34 -10.77 -11.37
CA VAL A 33 4.79 -10.87 -11.10
C VAL A 33 5.23 -12.31 -10.83
N GLY A 34 4.29 -13.17 -10.41
CA GLY A 34 4.51 -14.60 -10.20
C GLY A 34 5.63 -14.90 -9.20
N ASP A 35 6.48 -15.87 -9.55
CA ASP A 35 7.49 -16.45 -8.67
C ASP A 35 8.65 -15.51 -8.30
N LEU A 36 8.69 -14.30 -8.85
CA LEU A 36 9.70 -13.30 -8.46
C LEU A 36 9.41 -12.68 -7.08
N ILE A 37 8.18 -12.79 -6.59
CA ILE A 37 7.75 -12.25 -5.30
C ILE A 37 7.96 -13.28 -4.19
N ILE A 38 8.59 -12.84 -3.10
CA ILE A 38 8.70 -13.58 -1.84
C ILE A 38 7.47 -13.30 -0.95
N GLY A 39 6.98 -12.06 -0.93
CA GLY A 39 5.85 -11.67 -0.09
C GLY A 39 5.18 -10.38 -0.55
N VAL A 40 3.91 -10.23 -0.19
CA VAL A 40 3.11 -9.02 -0.38
C VAL A 40 2.37 -8.77 0.93
N GLU A 41 2.68 -7.65 1.58
CA GLU A 41 2.20 -7.33 2.93
C GLU A 41 1.42 -6.03 2.95
N HIS A 42 0.35 -6.00 3.76
CA HIS A 42 -0.40 -4.77 4.03
C HIS A 42 0.33 -4.01 5.12
N VAL A 43 0.87 -2.84 4.77
CA VAL A 43 1.61 -1.99 5.71
C VAL A 43 0.89 -0.65 5.91
N GLY A 44 1.42 0.19 6.78
CA GLY A 44 0.84 1.49 7.08
C GLY A 44 -0.41 1.42 7.98
N SER A 45 -1.02 2.58 8.22
CA SER A 45 -2.10 2.70 9.23
C SER A 45 -3.41 2.03 8.81
N THR A 46 -3.67 1.83 7.52
CA THR A 46 -4.87 1.12 7.06
C THR A 46 -4.79 -0.39 7.28
N ALA A 47 -3.62 -0.94 7.59
CA ALA A 47 -3.43 -2.34 7.98
C ALA A 47 -3.80 -2.61 9.45
N VAL A 48 -4.02 -1.57 10.25
CA VAL A 48 -4.30 -1.68 11.68
C VAL A 48 -5.81 -1.60 11.92
N GLU A 49 -6.42 -2.73 12.28
CA GLU A 49 -7.85 -2.79 12.60
C GLU A 49 -8.21 -1.79 13.73
N GLY A 50 -9.24 -0.98 13.50
CA GLY A 50 -9.71 0.04 14.45
C GLY A 50 -8.95 1.38 14.39
N LEU A 51 -7.88 1.52 13.61
CA LEU A 51 -7.13 2.77 13.50
C LEU A 51 -7.72 3.70 12.43
N ALA A 52 -8.08 4.93 12.83
CA ALA A 52 -8.46 5.98 11.88
C ALA A 52 -7.25 6.42 11.05
N SER A 53 -7.42 6.51 9.73
CA SER A 53 -6.33 6.82 8.80
C SER A 53 -6.82 7.56 7.56
N LYS A 54 -5.87 8.03 6.75
CA LYS A 54 -6.18 8.38 5.35
C LYS A 54 -6.56 7.09 4.62
N PRO A 55 -7.60 7.10 3.75
CA PRO A 55 -8.05 5.91 3.05
C PRO A 55 -7.12 5.57 1.87
N ILE A 56 -5.87 5.22 2.18
CA ILE A 56 -4.82 4.86 1.23
C ILE A 56 -4.23 3.52 1.71
N ILE A 57 -4.18 2.53 0.81
CA ILE A 57 -3.61 1.21 1.08
C ILE A 57 -2.12 1.26 0.74
N ASP A 58 -1.26 1.12 1.75
CA ASP A 58 0.18 0.97 1.56
C ASP A 58 0.53 -0.52 1.45
N ILE A 59 1.33 -0.88 0.44
CA ILE A 59 1.69 -2.27 0.13
C ILE A 59 3.19 -2.38 0.05
N ASP A 60 3.75 -3.35 0.77
CA ASP A 60 5.16 -3.72 0.66
C ASP A 60 5.28 -5.01 -0.16
N VAL A 61 6.14 -5.00 -1.18
CA VAL A 61 6.38 -6.14 -2.07
C VAL A 61 7.83 -6.56 -1.94
N VAL A 62 8.03 -7.73 -1.36
CA VAL A 62 9.35 -8.29 -1.13
C VAL A 62 9.69 -9.22 -2.29
N ASN A 63 10.84 -9.01 -2.92
CA ASN A 63 11.41 -9.90 -3.94
C ASN A 63 12.83 -10.33 -3.55
N ARG A 64 13.38 -11.33 -4.24
CA ARG A 64 14.76 -11.82 -3.98
C ARG A 64 15.83 -10.94 -4.64
N LEU A 65 15.44 -9.95 -5.42
CA LEU A 65 16.23 -9.43 -6.52
C LEU A 65 16.84 -8.07 -6.15
N PHE A 66 18.03 -8.09 -5.55
CA PHE A 66 18.85 -6.89 -5.39
C PHE A 66 19.68 -6.65 -6.66
N TYR A 67 19.09 -6.03 -7.68
CA TYR A 67 19.89 -5.42 -8.75
C TYR A 67 20.12 -3.94 -8.42
N VAL A 68 21.35 -3.61 -8.03
CA VAL A 68 21.82 -2.22 -8.09
C VAL A 68 22.13 -1.94 -9.57
N ILE A 69 21.19 -1.32 -10.26
CA ILE A 69 21.48 -0.77 -11.58
C ILE A 69 22.10 0.61 -11.37
N SER A 70 23.43 0.67 -11.38
CA SER A 70 24.16 1.93 -11.47
C SER A 70 24.22 2.37 -12.94
N GLN A 71 23.82 3.61 -13.20
CA GLN A 71 24.34 4.39 -14.32
C GLN A 71 25.31 5.43 -13.76
#